data_AF-A0A328U065-F1
#
_entry.id   AF-A0A328U065-F1
#
_cell.length_a   1.000
_cell.length_b   1.000
_cell.length_c   1.000
_cell.angle_alpha   90.00
_cell.angle_beta   90.00
_cell.angle_gamma   90.00
#
_symmetry.space_group_name_H-M   'P 1'
#
loop_
_entity.id
_entity.type
_entity.pdbx_description
1 polymer ?
#
loop_
_entity_poly.entity_id
_entity_poly.type
_entity_poly.pdbx_seq_one_letter_code
_entity_poly.pdbx_strand_id
1 'polypeptide(L)'
;MTTNQSNNLLPNTHPLCTWHFGENYPFNACMKLIMEYVEPNEIYSYSFFAGISGDNFVQVYGHNDDHYHDCVSVVWDGPEFIKYVFDEIDYEHTYVTAAQIAANKGKYIETVKAYINKGTPVLIKNAMPGNTNFQVFVGYEENGKILLFLDGDTPESFKLNTEEEILQDWIFIGAKKKESDFAAIYKNAFSRIAELLASPDNYNCSYGPKAFRDWADDIENGRFEGMTHEQFDQWKHYTVYICNLSTNFCGISFDFLKKAKEAVPELSSLHEEYFRMMKQSEKIIETLQNIEGNFNVTLSALQDNERRAAIAKELRKYSPMYEDFEKLLQEKLAEV
;
A
#
# COMPACT_ATOMS: atom_id res chain seq x y z
N MET A 1 25.42 29.18 13.61
CA MET A 1 24.51 30.12 12.93
C MET A 1 23.85 29.36 11.79
N THR A 2 22.65 28.83 12.00
CA THR A 2 21.83 28.31 10.91
C THR A 2 21.27 29.51 10.17
N THR A 3 21.73 29.73 8.95
CA THR A 3 21.07 30.66 8.03
C THR A 3 19.64 30.16 7.83
N ASN A 4 18.64 30.95 8.24
CA ASN A 4 17.24 30.66 7.90
C ASN A 4 17.13 30.70 6.38
N GLN A 5 17.09 29.51 5.77
CA GLN A 5 16.86 29.37 4.34
C GLN A 5 15.41 29.75 4.06
N SER A 6 15.19 30.60 3.05
CA SER A 6 13.83 30.93 2.61
C SER A 6 13.21 29.76 1.85
N ASN A 7 14.00 29.02 1.09
CA ASN A 7 13.54 27.89 0.29
C ASN A 7 14.52 26.74 0.48
N ASN A 8 14.03 25.51 0.48
CA ASN A 8 14.86 24.32 0.44
C ASN A 8 14.10 23.20 -0.27
N LEU A 9 14.83 22.38 -1.01
CA LEU A 9 14.33 21.16 -1.64
C LEU A 9 15.40 20.09 -1.43
N LEU A 10 14.98 18.91 -1.02
CA LEU A 10 15.87 17.77 -0.87
C LEU A 10 16.55 17.46 -2.22
N PRO A 11 17.85 17.15 -2.24
CA PRO A 11 18.55 16.79 -3.47
C PRO A 11 18.10 15.41 -3.95
N ASN A 12 18.20 15.14 -5.26
CA ASN A 12 17.88 13.83 -5.86
C ASN A 12 16.43 13.37 -5.67
N THR A 13 15.47 14.30 -5.58
CA THR A 13 14.05 13.95 -5.68
C THR A 13 13.76 13.28 -7.01
N HIS A 14 13.05 12.17 -6.97
CA HIS A 14 12.57 11.41 -8.12
C HIS A 14 11.09 11.03 -7.87
N PRO A 15 10.36 10.55 -8.89
CA PRO A 15 9.01 10.04 -8.69
C PRO A 15 8.92 9.05 -7.52
N LEU A 16 7.82 9.10 -6.77
CA LEU A 16 7.60 8.22 -5.61
C LEU A 16 7.50 6.77 -6.07
N CYS A 17 6.68 6.53 -7.08
CA CYS A 17 6.40 5.20 -7.60
C CYS A 17 6.47 5.18 -9.13
N THR A 18 6.67 4.00 -9.68
CA THR A 18 6.50 3.72 -11.12
C THR A 18 5.34 2.75 -11.29
N TRP A 19 4.13 3.27 -11.53
CA TRP A 19 2.89 2.47 -11.58
C TRP A 19 3.00 1.24 -12.49
N HIS A 20 3.59 1.42 -13.67
CA HIS A 20 3.75 0.35 -14.67
C HIS A 20 4.75 -0.75 -14.26
N PHE A 21 5.52 -0.56 -13.19
CA PHE A 21 6.41 -1.58 -12.62
C PHE A 21 5.76 -2.35 -11.46
N GLY A 22 4.49 -2.07 -11.14
CA GLY A 22 3.77 -2.68 -10.03
C GLY A 22 3.90 -1.92 -8.71
N GLU A 23 4.49 -0.72 -8.70
CA GLU A 23 4.60 0.10 -7.49
C GLU A 23 3.28 0.83 -7.18
N ASN A 24 2.20 0.08 -6.94
CA ASN A 24 0.83 0.60 -6.84
C ASN A 24 0.37 1.06 -5.44
N TYR A 25 1.26 1.02 -4.45
CA TYR A 25 0.94 1.28 -3.03
C TYR A 25 1.79 2.45 -2.51
N PRO A 26 1.26 3.69 -2.47
CA PRO A 26 2.09 4.85 -2.22
C PRO A 26 2.68 4.93 -0.82
N PHE A 27 2.05 4.31 0.19
CA PHE A 27 2.67 4.16 1.50
C PHE A 27 4.06 3.50 1.42
N ASN A 28 4.16 2.40 0.68
CA ASN A 28 5.41 1.64 0.53
C ASN A 28 6.47 2.44 -0.24
N ALA A 29 6.03 3.20 -1.25
CA ALA A 29 6.88 4.13 -2.00
C ALA A 29 7.41 5.27 -1.12
N CYS A 30 6.55 5.84 -0.27
CA CYS A 30 6.93 6.89 0.68
C CYS A 30 7.95 6.37 1.71
N MET A 31 7.74 5.17 2.26
CA MET A 31 8.66 4.56 3.22
C MET A 31 10.02 4.25 2.60
N LYS A 32 10.06 3.71 1.37
CA LYS A 32 11.29 3.55 0.58
C LYS A 32 12.03 4.89 0.45
N LEU A 33 11.34 5.93 -0.03
CA LEU A 33 11.96 7.24 -0.20
C LEU A 33 12.52 7.77 1.12
N ILE A 34 11.77 7.69 2.23
CA ILE A 34 12.27 8.14 3.54
C ILE A 34 13.58 7.43 3.91
N MET A 35 13.67 6.12 3.69
CA MET A 35 14.88 5.36 4.00
C MET A 35 16.06 5.66 3.07
N GLU A 36 15.82 6.02 1.81
CA GLU A 36 16.89 6.47 0.90
C GLU A 36 17.62 7.73 1.42
N TYR A 37 16.96 8.55 2.23
CA TYR A 37 17.57 9.73 2.86
C TYR A 37 18.11 9.46 4.27
N VAL A 38 17.42 8.63 5.05
CA VAL A 38 17.73 8.42 6.48
C VAL A 38 18.81 7.35 6.66
N GLU A 39 18.72 6.25 5.92
CA GLU A 39 19.65 5.13 6.01
C GLU A 39 19.76 4.45 4.64
N PRO A 40 20.55 5.02 3.71
CA PRO A 40 20.64 4.53 2.35
C PRO A 40 21.15 3.08 2.31
N ASN A 41 20.24 2.13 2.09
CA ASN A 41 20.52 0.70 2.04
C ASN A 41 19.55 0.04 1.04
N GLU A 42 20.08 -0.79 0.14
CA GLU A 42 19.32 -1.45 -0.92
C GLU A 42 18.21 -2.39 -0.43
N ILE A 43 18.28 -2.81 0.84
CA ILE A 43 17.26 -3.65 1.45
C ILE A 43 15.94 -2.90 1.67
N TYR A 44 15.98 -1.59 1.94
CA TYR A 44 14.80 -0.75 2.14
C TYR A 44 14.14 -0.38 0.80
N SER A 45 13.83 -1.40 -0.01
CA SER A 45 13.19 -1.25 -1.31
C SER A 45 11.67 -1.11 -1.18
N TYR A 46 10.99 -0.76 -2.27
CA TYR A 46 9.53 -0.79 -2.32
C TYR A 46 8.99 -2.18 -1.96
N SER A 47 9.61 -3.23 -2.49
CA SER A 47 9.26 -4.62 -2.22
C SER A 47 9.35 -4.98 -0.74
N PHE A 48 10.37 -4.47 -0.04
CA PHE A 48 10.53 -4.66 1.40
C PHE A 48 9.35 -4.09 2.19
N PHE A 49 8.98 -2.83 1.94
CA PHE A 49 7.86 -2.21 2.63
C PHE A 49 6.51 -2.82 2.25
N ALA A 50 6.30 -3.16 0.97
CA ALA A 50 5.09 -3.81 0.51
C ALA A 50 4.92 -5.25 1.04
N GLY A 51 6.01 -5.91 1.43
CA GLY A 51 5.96 -7.17 2.19
C GLY A 51 5.67 -6.94 3.68
N ILE A 52 6.29 -5.94 4.31
CA ILE A 52 6.03 -5.58 5.72
C ILE A 52 4.57 -5.16 5.94
N SER A 53 4.02 -4.33 5.05
CA SER A 53 2.62 -3.88 5.11
C SER A 53 1.63 -5.00 4.82
N GLY A 54 2.06 -6.05 4.10
CA GLY A 54 1.22 -7.12 3.59
C GLY A 54 0.56 -6.83 2.24
N ASP A 55 0.74 -5.65 1.66
CA ASP A 55 0.08 -5.24 0.42
C ASP A 55 0.39 -6.17 -0.77
N ASN A 56 1.57 -6.78 -0.81
CA ASN A 56 1.97 -7.71 -1.88
C ASN A 56 1.32 -9.10 -1.79
N PHE A 57 0.74 -9.45 -0.65
CA PHE A 57 0.33 -10.81 -0.34
C PHE A 57 -1.12 -10.94 0.12
N VAL A 58 -1.82 -9.84 0.35
CA VAL A 58 -3.17 -9.87 0.89
C VAL A 58 -4.10 -9.10 -0.04
N GLN A 59 -5.05 -9.82 -0.64
CA GLN A 59 -6.15 -9.17 -1.36
C GLN A 59 -7.09 -8.51 -0.35
N VAL A 60 -7.52 -7.29 -0.68
CA VAL A 60 -8.56 -6.57 0.06
C VAL A 60 -9.80 -6.44 -0.84
N TYR A 61 -10.97 -6.55 -0.24
CA TYR A 61 -12.23 -6.19 -0.88
C TYR A 61 -13.06 -5.32 0.07
N GLY A 62 -13.46 -4.13 -0.41
CA GLY A 62 -14.30 -3.20 0.36
C GLY A 62 -15.78 -3.43 0.09
N HIS A 63 -16.58 -3.58 1.14
CA HIS A 63 -18.03 -3.75 1.08
C HIS A 63 -18.74 -2.42 0.83
N ASN A 64 -18.57 -1.88 -0.38
CA ASN A 64 -19.40 -0.86 -1.01
C ASN A 64 -19.83 0.30 -0.07
N ASP A 65 -18.86 0.93 0.60
CA ASP A 65 -19.04 2.25 1.20
C ASP A 65 -18.44 3.36 0.30
N ASP A 66 -18.60 4.60 0.73
CA ASP A 66 -18.04 5.74 0.00
C ASP A 66 -16.51 5.81 0.08
N HIS A 67 -15.87 5.00 0.93
CA HIS A 67 -14.42 5.00 1.11
C HIS A 67 -13.73 4.14 0.05
N TYR A 68 -12.47 4.49 -0.20
CA TYR A 68 -11.62 3.80 -1.16
C TYR A 68 -10.77 2.79 -0.40
N HIS A 69 -11.15 1.51 -0.49
CA HIS A 69 -10.51 0.39 0.21
C HIS A 69 -9.89 -0.58 -0.81
N ASP A 70 -8.69 -0.26 -1.25
CA ASP A 70 -8.04 -1.03 -2.32
C ASP A 70 -6.92 -1.93 -1.82
N CYS A 71 -6.07 -1.48 -0.88
CA CYS A 71 -4.98 -2.27 -0.32
C CYS A 71 -4.90 -2.21 1.22
N VAL A 72 -4.02 -3.02 1.80
CA VAL A 72 -3.89 -3.15 3.27
C VAL A 72 -3.44 -1.82 3.89
N SER A 73 -2.45 -1.18 3.28
CA SER A 73 -1.89 0.09 3.79
C SER A 73 -2.84 1.28 3.66
N VAL A 74 -3.93 1.15 2.87
CA VAL A 74 -5.03 2.13 2.82
C VAL A 74 -6.10 1.82 3.87
N VAL A 75 -6.45 0.54 4.07
CA VAL A 75 -7.49 0.15 5.04
C VAL A 75 -7.03 0.30 6.50
N TRP A 76 -5.78 -0.07 6.79
CA TRP A 76 -5.24 -0.07 8.15
C TRP A 76 -4.50 1.22 8.51
N ASP A 77 -4.53 2.24 7.64
CA ASP A 77 -3.71 3.46 7.57
C ASP A 77 -3.60 4.37 8.82
N GLY A 78 -4.18 3.96 9.94
CA GLY A 78 -4.17 4.67 11.22
C GLY A 78 -2.86 4.56 12.01
N PRO A 79 -2.78 5.24 13.17
CA PRO A 79 -1.55 5.33 13.97
C PRO A 79 -0.93 4.00 14.37
N GLU A 80 -1.73 2.96 14.62
CA GLU A 80 -1.21 1.64 15.01
C GLU A 80 -0.48 0.91 13.87
N PHE A 81 -0.97 1.03 12.62
CA PHE A 81 -0.28 0.48 11.46
C PHE A 81 1.02 1.22 11.19
N ILE A 82 0.99 2.56 11.24
CA ILE A 82 2.20 3.37 11.11
C ILE A 82 3.21 2.99 12.19
N LYS A 83 2.75 2.83 13.43
CA LYS A 83 3.60 2.39 14.53
C LYS A 83 4.22 1.03 14.27
N TYR A 84 3.43 0.05 13.82
CA TYR A 84 3.93 -1.28 13.47
C TYR A 84 5.06 -1.20 12.43
N VAL A 85 4.88 -0.48 11.33
CA VAL A 85 5.89 -0.40 10.26
C VAL A 85 7.18 0.26 10.75
N PHE A 86 7.09 1.37 11.51
CA PHE A 86 8.28 2.02 12.08
C PHE A 86 8.96 1.18 13.17
N ASP A 87 8.19 0.44 13.97
CA ASP A 87 8.73 -0.46 14.97
C ASP A 87 9.49 -1.64 14.32
N GLU A 88 8.99 -2.20 13.22
CA GLU A 88 9.67 -3.28 12.49
C GLU A 88 11.04 -2.86 11.95
N ILE A 89 11.16 -1.65 11.43
CA ILE A 89 12.45 -1.15 10.95
C ILE A 89 13.32 -0.54 12.06
N ASP A 90 12.93 -0.71 13.33
CA ASP A 90 13.66 -0.21 14.50
C ASP A 90 13.81 1.32 14.55
N TYR A 91 12.80 2.08 14.10
CA TYR A 91 12.77 3.53 14.22
C TYR A 91 11.70 4.02 15.20
N GLU A 92 12.01 5.08 15.95
CA GLU A 92 10.98 5.89 16.58
C GLU A 92 10.18 6.65 15.51
N HIS A 93 8.98 7.10 15.86
CA HIS A 93 8.21 8.01 15.03
C HIS A 93 7.34 8.91 15.89
N THR A 94 6.93 10.05 15.35
CA THR A 94 5.91 10.92 15.93
C THR A 94 4.77 11.09 14.94
N TYR A 95 3.57 10.67 15.33
CA TYR A 95 2.34 10.90 14.57
C TYR A 95 1.68 12.18 15.05
N VAL A 96 1.43 13.12 14.15
CA VAL A 96 0.77 14.40 14.44
C VAL A 96 -0.49 14.54 13.60
N THR A 97 -1.63 14.61 14.28
CA THR A 97 -2.94 14.77 13.64
C THR A 97 -3.15 16.19 13.09
N ALA A 98 -4.00 16.34 12.09
CA ALA A 98 -4.45 17.63 11.56
C ALA A 98 -4.95 18.56 12.67
N ALA A 99 -5.69 18.04 13.66
CA ALA A 99 -6.17 18.80 14.81
C ALA A 99 -5.01 19.36 15.68
N GLN A 100 -3.97 18.56 15.89
CA GLN A 100 -2.77 19.02 16.61
C GLN A 100 -2.00 20.07 15.79
N ILE A 101 -1.92 19.90 14.47
CA ILE A 101 -1.31 20.88 13.57
C ILE A 101 -2.08 22.19 13.60
N ALA A 102 -3.41 22.17 13.49
CA ALA A 102 -4.25 23.35 13.58
C ALA A 102 -4.05 24.11 14.90
N ALA A 103 -3.91 23.39 16.02
CA ALA A 103 -3.67 23.99 17.34
C ALA A 103 -2.29 24.65 17.49
N ASN A 104 -1.28 24.25 16.69
CA ASN A 104 0.07 24.80 16.78
C ASN A 104 0.80 24.86 15.43
N LYS A 105 0.14 25.46 14.42
CA LYS A 105 0.55 25.40 13.02
C LYS A 105 1.99 25.87 12.80
N GLY A 106 2.37 27.00 13.40
CA GLY A 106 3.73 27.55 13.28
C GLY A 106 4.81 26.60 13.80
N LYS A 107 4.58 25.92 14.93
CA LYS A 107 5.54 24.93 15.46
C LYS A 107 5.75 23.78 14.48
N TYR A 108 4.68 23.24 13.90
CA TYR A 108 4.79 22.07 13.04
C TYR A 108 5.38 22.43 11.66
N ILE A 109 5.10 23.61 11.12
CA ILE A 109 5.78 24.11 9.90
C ILE A 109 7.29 24.24 10.14
N GLU A 110 7.70 24.84 11.26
CA GLU A 110 9.13 24.90 11.61
C GLU A 110 9.74 23.51 11.85
N THR A 111 8.94 22.56 12.33
CA THR A 111 9.38 21.16 12.48
C THR A 111 9.61 20.51 11.12
N VAL A 112 8.69 20.65 10.15
CA VAL A 112 8.89 20.17 8.77
C VAL A 112 10.14 20.78 8.16
N LYS A 113 10.30 22.11 8.25
CA LYS A 113 11.50 22.80 7.76
C LYS A 113 12.77 22.26 8.41
N ALA A 114 12.76 21.99 9.72
CA ALA A 114 13.91 21.43 10.41
C ALA A 114 14.28 20.02 9.93
N TYR A 115 13.29 19.19 9.59
CA TYR A 115 13.51 17.87 8.99
C TYR A 115 14.11 18.00 7.58
N ILE A 116 13.50 18.81 6.72
CA ILE A 116 14.00 19.05 5.35
C ILE A 116 15.42 19.64 5.36
N ASN A 117 15.71 20.59 6.25
CA ASN A 117 17.04 21.18 6.39
C ASN A 117 18.11 20.19 6.88
N LYS A 118 17.71 19.11 7.55
CA LYS A 118 18.59 17.99 7.93
C LYS A 118 18.69 16.91 6.86
N GLY A 119 17.98 17.06 5.75
CA GLY A 119 17.97 16.10 4.67
C GLY A 119 16.91 14.99 4.83
N THR A 120 15.90 15.16 5.69
CA THR A 120 14.93 14.11 6.00
C THR A 120 13.52 14.46 5.49
N PRO A 121 12.91 13.64 4.61
CA PRO A 121 11.51 13.80 4.20
C PRO A 121 10.53 13.63 5.38
N VAL A 122 9.31 14.12 5.21
CA VAL A 122 8.22 13.96 6.21
C VAL A 122 7.03 13.28 5.55
N LEU A 123 6.54 12.20 6.14
CA LEU A 123 5.38 11.46 5.63
C LEU A 123 4.10 12.25 5.87
N ILE A 124 3.21 12.23 4.89
CA ILE A 124 1.92 12.92 4.89
C ILE A 124 0.84 11.89 4.66
N LYS A 125 -0.25 11.98 5.40
CA LYS A 125 -1.47 11.23 5.15
C LYS A 125 -2.57 12.18 4.68
N ASN A 126 -3.35 11.76 3.69
CA ASN A 126 -4.50 12.50 3.13
C ASN A 126 -4.11 13.85 2.49
N ALA A 127 -2.97 13.94 1.79
CA ALA A 127 -2.54 15.21 1.17
C ALA A 127 -3.54 15.76 0.15
N MET A 128 -4.34 14.89 -0.47
CA MET A 128 -5.31 15.24 -1.50
C MET A 128 -6.75 14.92 -1.02
N PRO A 129 -7.70 15.86 -1.14
CA PRO A 129 -9.10 15.62 -0.79
C PRO A 129 -9.69 14.41 -1.55
N GLY A 130 -10.35 13.50 -0.84
CA GLY A 130 -10.96 12.30 -1.42
C GLY A 130 -9.99 11.14 -1.68
N ASN A 131 -8.71 11.28 -1.34
CA ASN A 131 -7.69 10.24 -1.49
C ASN A 131 -7.16 9.81 -0.12
N THR A 132 -7.38 8.55 0.26
CA THR A 132 -6.91 7.92 1.51
C THR A 132 -5.46 7.42 1.35
N ASN A 133 -4.55 8.31 0.95
CA ASN A 133 -3.20 7.90 0.56
C ASN A 133 -2.09 8.68 1.25
N PHE A 134 -0.86 8.25 0.96
CA PHE A 134 0.36 8.77 1.54
C PHE A 134 1.21 9.51 0.50
N GLN A 135 1.83 10.59 0.97
CA GLN A 135 2.77 11.42 0.23
C GLN A 135 3.95 11.78 1.13
N VAL A 136 4.95 12.48 0.60
CA VAL A 136 6.11 12.94 1.37
C VAL A 136 6.44 14.38 1.08
N PHE A 137 6.60 15.19 2.11
CA PHE A 137 7.21 16.51 1.98
C PHE A 137 8.69 16.33 1.69
N VAL A 138 9.16 17.05 0.67
CA VAL A 138 10.55 17.07 0.21
C VAL A 138 11.12 18.47 0.15
N GLY A 139 10.33 19.51 0.44
CA GLY A 139 10.80 20.88 0.34
C GLY A 139 9.84 21.90 0.91
N TYR A 140 10.26 23.15 0.87
CA TYR A 140 9.45 24.31 1.20
C TYR A 140 9.92 25.55 0.44
N GLU A 141 9.00 26.50 0.25
CA GLU A 141 9.26 27.82 -0.31
C GLU A 141 8.76 28.91 0.66
N GLU A 142 9.24 30.13 0.48
CA GLU A 142 8.77 31.32 1.18
C GLU A 142 8.77 31.17 2.71
N ASN A 143 9.85 30.60 3.24
CA ASN A 143 10.08 30.33 4.67
C ASN A 143 9.02 29.39 5.29
N GLY A 144 8.47 28.48 4.49
CA GLY A 144 7.47 27.49 4.93
C GLY A 144 6.04 27.87 4.62
N LYS A 145 5.78 28.99 3.93
CA LYS A 145 4.42 29.31 3.47
C LYS A 145 3.90 28.27 2.48
N ILE A 146 4.80 27.70 1.68
CA ILE A 146 4.49 26.62 0.75
C ILE A 146 5.32 25.41 1.16
N LEU A 147 4.67 24.26 1.36
CA LEU A 147 5.37 22.97 1.47
C LEU A 147 5.30 22.24 0.14
N LEU A 148 6.39 21.60 -0.24
CA LEU A 148 6.53 20.85 -1.49
C LEU A 148 6.45 19.36 -1.17
N PHE A 149 5.56 18.63 -1.84
CA PHE A 149 5.41 17.19 -1.66
C PHE A 149 5.41 16.43 -2.99
N LEU A 150 5.83 15.17 -2.96
CA LEU A 150 5.77 14.28 -4.12
C LEU A 150 4.49 13.45 -4.07
N ASP A 151 3.95 13.15 -5.25
CA ASP A 151 2.81 12.25 -5.45
C ASP A 151 3.00 11.48 -6.77
N GLY A 152 2.71 10.18 -6.71
CA GLY A 152 2.69 9.30 -7.89
C GLY A 152 4.01 9.19 -8.66
N ASP A 153 3.88 9.07 -9.98
CA ASP A 153 4.95 8.79 -10.94
C ASP A 153 5.51 10.05 -11.64
N THR A 154 5.17 11.22 -11.11
CA THR A 154 5.68 12.49 -11.64
C THR A 154 6.91 12.98 -10.86
N PRO A 155 7.92 13.56 -11.54
CA PRO A 155 9.10 14.09 -10.87
C PRO A 155 8.87 15.47 -10.24
N GLU A 156 7.74 16.13 -10.53
CA GLU A 156 7.43 17.47 -10.08
C GLU A 156 6.75 17.45 -8.71
N SER A 157 7.17 18.36 -7.82
CA SER A 157 6.53 18.49 -6.52
C SER A 157 5.23 19.30 -6.60
N PHE A 158 4.21 18.81 -5.93
CA PHE A 158 2.98 19.52 -5.65
C PHE A 158 3.17 20.52 -4.51
N LYS A 159 2.25 21.48 -4.40
CA LYS A 159 2.31 22.58 -3.45
C LYS A 159 1.17 22.49 -2.46
N LEU A 160 1.49 22.59 -1.17
CA LEU A 160 0.54 22.78 -0.09
C LEU A 160 0.72 24.19 0.48
N ASN A 161 -0.33 25.01 0.37
CA ASN A 161 -0.36 26.35 0.93
C ASN A 161 -0.63 26.27 2.44
N THR A 162 0.38 26.57 3.24
CA THR A 162 0.24 26.51 4.69
C THR A 162 -0.51 27.69 5.27
N GLU A 163 -0.87 28.72 4.51
CA GLU A 163 -1.76 29.79 4.99
C GLU A 163 -3.20 29.27 5.16
N GLU A 164 -3.58 28.24 4.39
CA GLU A 164 -4.88 27.55 4.47
C GLU A 164 -4.97 26.58 5.67
N GLU A 165 -6.14 25.96 5.82
CA GLU A 165 -6.34 24.90 6.82
C GLU A 165 -5.60 23.64 6.40
N ILE A 166 -4.86 23.05 7.34
CA ILE A 166 -4.14 21.80 7.12
C ILE A 166 -5.04 20.67 7.59
N LEU A 167 -5.48 19.83 6.65
CA LEU A 167 -6.39 18.71 6.90
C LEU A 167 -5.65 17.36 6.95
N GLN A 168 -4.32 17.40 6.78
CA GLN A 168 -3.43 16.25 6.70
C GLN A 168 -2.87 15.89 8.07
N ASP A 169 -2.60 14.60 8.25
CA ASP A 169 -1.75 14.13 9.36
C ASP A 169 -0.30 14.04 8.88
N TRP A 170 0.64 14.40 9.75
CA TRP A 170 2.07 14.40 9.45
C TRP A 170 2.80 13.42 10.37
N ILE A 171 3.69 12.63 9.78
CA ILE A 171 4.45 11.61 10.49
C ILE A 171 5.94 11.87 10.32
N PHE A 172 6.62 12.02 11.45
CA PHE A 172 8.04 12.34 11.52
C PHE A 172 8.82 11.12 11.99
N ILE A 173 9.76 10.65 11.17
CA ILE A 173 10.70 9.60 11.58
C ILE A 173 11.61 10.10 12.71
N GLY A 174 11.83 9.27 13.73
CA GLY A 174 12.64 9.57 14.90
C GLY A 174 14.03 8.95 14.83
N ALA A 175 14.63 8.72 15.99
CA ALA A 175 15.94 8.07 16.07
C ALA A 175 15.84 6.57 15.76
N LYS A 176 16.90 6.01 15.17
CA LYS A 176 17.09 4.57 15.07
C LYS A 176 17.29 4.01 16.48
N LYS A 177 16.49 3.00 16.85
CA LYS A 177 16.47 2.36 18.17
C LYS A 177 17.63 1.37 18.33
N LYS A 178 17.87 0.55 17.29
CA LYS A 178 18.94 -0.46 17.23
C LYS A 178 19.20 -0.86 15.77
N GLU A 179 20.24 -1.65 15.55
CA GLU A 179 20.48 -2.25 14.23
C GLU A 179 19.41 -3.28 13.88
N SER A 180 18.93 -3.19 12.64
CA SER A 180 17.83 -3.99 12.12
C SER A 180 18.22 -5.46 11.98
N ASP A 181 17.44 -6.35 12.57
CA ASP A 181 17.55 -7.79 12.35
C ASP A 181 16.63 -8.20 11.20
N PHE A 182 17.16 -8.18 9.97
CA PHE A 182 16.35 -8.45 8.79
C PHE A 182 15.72 -9.85 8.78
N ALA A 183 16.39 -10.85 9.37
CA ALA A 183 15.80 -12.19 9.49
C ALA A 183 14.55 -12.16 10.38
N ALA A 184 14.61 -11.45 11.52
CA ALA A 184 13.45 -11.23 12.37
C ALA A 184 12.35 -10.43 11.64
N ILE A 185 12.70 -9.36 10.91
CA ILE A 185 11.73 -8.56 10.17
C ILE A 185 10.97 -9.40 9.14
N TYR A 186 11.66 -10.25 8.37
CA TYR A 186 10.98 -11.13 7.40
C TYR A 186 10.04 -12.12 8.10
N LYS A 187 10.45 -12.72 9.23
CA LYS A 187 9.57 -13.61 10.03
C LYS A 187 8.35 -12.88 10.56
N ASN A 188 8.53 -11.67 11.09
CA ASN A 188 7.45 -10.85 11.62
C ASN A 188 6.47 -10.43 10.51
N ALA A 189 6.99 -9.98 9.37
CA ALA A 189 6.19 -9.62 8.20
C ALA A 189 5.35 -10.81 7.72
N PHE A 190 5.93 -12.01 7.62
CA PHE A 190 5.18 -13.21 7.27
C PHE A 190 4.16 -13.64 8.33
N SER A 191 4.48 -13.45 9.62
CA SER A 191 3.51 -13.66 10.70
C SER A 191 2.31 -12.72 10.55
N ARG A 192 2.57 -11.44 10.27
CA ARG A 192 1.53 -10.45 10.02
C ARG A 192 0.71 -10.76 8.77
N ILE A 193 1.35 -11.22 7.69
CA ILE A 193 0.66 -11.66 6.48
C ILE A 193 -0.28 -12.83 6.80
N ALA A 194 0.16 -13.83 7.56
CA ALA A 194 -0.69 -14.95 7.97
C ALA A 194 -1.92 -14.46 8.76
N GLU A 195 -1.74 -13.54 9.71
CA GLU A 195 -2.83 -12.94 10.47
C GLU A 195 -3.81 -12.15 9.57
N LEU A 196 -3.29 -11.42 8.58
CA LEU A 196 -4.11 -10.66 7.64
C LEU A 196 -4.94 -11.57 6.73
N LEU A 197 -4.35 -12.65 6.22
CA LEU A 197 -5.05 -13.64 5.40
C LEU A 197 -6.18 -14.32 6.17
N ALA A 198 -5.97 -14.58 7.46
CA ALA A 198 -6.94 -15.19 8.36
C ALA A 198 -7.90 -14.18 9.02
N SER A 199 -7.71 -12.88 8.77
CA SER A 199 -8.41 -11.83 9.51
C SER A 199 -9.93 -11.92 9.29
N PRO A 200 -10.75 -11.75 10.34
CA PRO A 200 -12.16 -11.48 10.14
C PRO A 200 -12.35 -10.14 9.42
N ASP A 201 -13.57 -9.92 8.93
CA ASP A 201 -13.96 -8.64 8.35
C ASP A 201 -13.72 -7.50 9.35
N ASN A 202 -13.12 -6.42 8.87
CA ASN A 202 -12.85 -5.23 9.65
C ASN A 202 -12.83 -4.01 8.73
N TYR A 203 -13.10 -2.82 9.26
CA TYR A 203 -13.15 -1.58 8.48
C TYR A 203 -14.04 -1.68 7.22
N ASN A 204 -15.13 -2.45 7.32
CA ASN A 204 -16.03 -2.73 6.20
C ASN A 204 -15.32 -3.39 4.99
N CYS A 205 -14.27 -4.16 5.25
CA CYS A 205 -13.49 -4.90 4.27
C CYS A 205 -13.33 -6.36 4.67
N SER A 206 -13.12 -7.20 3.67
CA SER A 206 -12.62 -8.55 3.83
C SER A 206 -11.22 -8.70 3.23
N TYR A 207 -10.51 -9.73 3.70
CA TYR A 207 -9.08 -9.93 3.45
C TYR A 207 -8.80 -11.33 2.92
N GLY A 208 -7.69 -11.48 2.20
CA GLY A 208 -7.14 -12.77 1.79
C GLY A 208 -8.14 -13.63 1.00
N PRO A 209 -8.29 -14.93 1.32
CA PRO A 209 -9.23 -15.81 0.64
C PRO A 209 -10.68 -15.33 0.64
N LYS A 210 -11.11 -14.66 1.72
CA LYS A 210 -12.49 -14.18 1.87
C LYS A 210 -12.77 -13.00 0.94
N ALA A 211 -11.81 -12.10 0.74
CA ALA A 211 -11.92 -10.99 -0.21
C ALA A 211 -12.33 -11.45 -1.61
N PHE A 212 -11.74 -12.54 -2.11
CA PHE A 212 -12.11 -13.10 -3.41
C PHE A 212 -13.52 -13.67 -3.47
N ARG A 213 -13.98 -14.29 -2.38
CA ARG A 213 -15.34 -14.83 -2.28
C ARG A 213 -16.36 -13.71 -2.25
N ASP A 214 -16.17 -12.74 -1.37
CA ASP A 214 -17.10 -11.64 -1.23
C ASP A 214 -17.18 -10.80 -2.50
N TRP A 215 -16.03 -10.56 -3.16
CA TRP A 215 -16.01 -9.87 -4.43
C TRP A 215 -16.82 -10.60 -5.50
N ALA A 216 -16.61 -11.91 -5.63
CA ALA A 216 -17.34 -12.75 -6.57
C ALA A 216 -18.83 -12.80 -6.24
N ASP A 217 -19.19 -12.92 -4.96
CA ASP A 217 -20.56 -12.99 -4.48
C ASP A 217 -21.31 -11.67 -4.75
N ASP A 218 -20.68 -10.52 -4.51
CA ASP A 218 -21.27 -9.21 -4.80
C ASP A 218 -21.55 -9.02 -6.29
N ILE A 219 -20.61 -9.43 -7.16
CA ILE A 219 -20.81 -9.41 -8.62
C ILE A 219 -21.98 -10.31 -9.01
N GLU A 220 -21.96 -11.57 -8.55
CA GLU A 220 -22.96 -12.58 -8.93
C GLU A 220 -24.37 -12.22 -8.46
N ASN A 221 -24.48 -11.69 -7.25
CA ASN A 221 -25.72 -11.28 -6.60
C ASN A 221 -26.25 -9.91 -7.06
N GLY A 222 -25.69 -9.36 -8.14
CA GLY A 222 -26.31 -8.26 -8.88
C GLY A 222 -25.97 -6.87 -8.37
N ARG A 223 -24.80 -6.66 -7.73
CA ARG A 223 -24.30 -5.32 -7.33
C ARG A 223 -24.45 -4.26 -8.44
N PHE A 224 -24.36 -4.67 -9.71
CA PHE A 224 -24.36 -3.78 -10.87
C PHE A 224 -25.70 -3.71 -11.63
N GLU A 225 -26.71 -4.53 -11.30
CA GLU A 225 -27.96 -4.67 -12.08
C GLU A 225 -28.72 -3.34 -12.28
N GLY A 226 -28.74 -2.49 -11.26
CA GLY A 226 -29.44 -1.20 -11.28
C GLY A 226 -28.54 0.01 -11.54
N MET A 227 -27.24 -0.18 -11.74
CA MET A 227 -26.27 0.91 -11.85
C MET A 227 -26.32 1.53 -13.25
N THR A 228 -26.33 2.86 -13.33
CA THR A 228 -26.21 3.57 -14.61
C THR A 228 -24.75 3.78 -15.01
N HIS A 229 -24.49 4.16 -16.25
CA HIS A 229 -23.13 4.48 -16.69
C HIS A 229 -22.54 5.68 -15.94
N GLU A 230 -23.37 6.66 -15.55
CA GLU A 230 -22.92 7.81 -14.76
C GLU A 230 -22.54 7.45 -13.32
N GLN A 231 -23.14 6.38 -12.78
CA GLN A 231 -22.80 5.87 -11.45
C GLN A 231 -21.60 4.94 -11.47
N PHE A 232 -21.33 4.28 -12.61
CA PHE A 232 -20.29 3.27 -12.70
C PHE A 232 -18.90 3.90 -12.88
N ASP A 233 -18.15 3.98 -11.79
CA ASP A 233 -16.70 4.15 -11.82
C ASP A 233 -16.03 2.77 -11.98
N GLN A 234 -15.56 2.48 -13.19
CA GLN A 234 -14.89 1.21 -13.51
C GLN A 234 -13.67 0.96 -12.61
N TRP A 235 -12.92 2.00 -12.27
CA TRP A 235 -11.72 1.88 -11.46
C TRP A 235 -12.07 1.54 -10.03
N LYS A 236 -12.85 2.41 -9.38
CA LYS A 236 -13.25 2.27 -7.97
C LYS A 236 -14.04 0.98 -7.73
N HIS A 237 -14.92 0.61 -8.67
CA HIS A 237 -15.81 -0.53 -8.43
C HIS A 237 -15.23 -1.89 -8.81
N TYR A 238 -14.23 -1.95 -9.69
CA TYR A 238 -13.74 -3.23 -10.21
C TYR A 238 -12.24 -3.27 -10.47
N THR A 239 -11.70 -2.42 -11.35
CA THR A 239 -10.36 -2.66 -11.88
C THR A 239 -9.24 -2.37 -10.89
N VAL A 240 -9.50 -1.65 -9.81
CA VAL A 240 -8.53 -1.51 -8.71
C VAL A 240 -8.21 -2.87 -8.07
N TYR A 241 -9.20 -3.73 -7.86
CA TYR A 241 -8.97 -5.07 -7.29
C TYR A 241 -8.18 -5.97 -8.23
N ILE A 242 -8.41 -5.85 -9.54
CA ILE A 242 -7.59 -6.50 -10.57
C ILE A 242 -6.15 -5.97 -10.56
N CYS A 243 -5.97 -4.66 -10.37
CA CYS A 243 -4.65 -4.04 -10.28
C CYS A 243 -3.86 -4.60 -9.09
N ASN A 244 -4.49 -4.69 -7.92
CA ASN A 244 -3.86 -5.19 -6.71
C ASN A 244 -3.56 -6.69 -6.83
N LEU A 245 -4.50 -7.47 -7.37
CA LEU A 245 -4.25 -8.87 -7.73
C LEU A 245 -3.03 -9.04 -8.65
N SER A 246 -2.94 -8.22 -9.70
CA SER A 246 -1.82 -8.27 -10.66
C SER A 246 -0.51 -7.88 -9.99
N THR A 247 -0.56 -6.91 -9.07
CA THR A 247 0.58 -6.45 -8.27
C THR A 247 1.06 -7.54 -7.32
N ASN A 248 0.15 -8.26 -6.69
CA ASN A 248 0.48 -9.34 -5.77
C ASN A 248 1.32 -10.42 -6.46
N PHE A 249 1.11 -10.70 -7.74
CA PHE A 249 1.87 -11.70 -8.50
C PHE A 249 2.97 -11.10 -9.41
N CYS A 250 3.35 -9.84 -9.23
CA CYS A 250 4.39 -9.20 -10.04
C CYS A 250 5.80 -9.40 -9.45
N GLY A 251 6.83 -8.92 -10.18
CA GLY A 251 8.24 -9.08 -9.79
C GLY A 251 8.58 -8.50 -8.40
N ILE A 252 7.78 -7.57 -7.88
CA ILE A 252 7.96 -6.96 -6.56
C ILE A 252 7.78 -8.01 -5.45
N SER A 253 6.71 -8.80 -5.47
CA SER A 253 6.48 -9.84 -4.46
C SER A 253 7.56 -10.92 -4.48
N PHE A 254 8.08 -11.24 -5.68
CA PHE A 254 9.19 -12.18 -5.84
C PHE A 254 10.53 -11.63 -5.34
N ASP A 255 10.80 -10.32 -5.42
CA ASP A 255 11.98 -9.71 -4.80
C ASP A 255 11.93 -9.88 -3.27
N PHE A 256 10.75 -9.69 -2.65
CA PHE A 256 10.56 -9.88 -1.21
C PHE A 256 10.82 -11.33 -0.82
N LEU A 257 10.17 -12.28 -1.50
CA LEU A 257 10.35 -13.72 -1.26
C LEU A 257 11.81 -14.17 -1.47
N LYS A 258 12.49 -13.59 -2.47
CA LYS A 258 13.90 -13.89 -2.73
C LYS A 258 14.80 -13.40 -1.60
N LYS A 259 14.61 -12.17 -1.12
CA LYS A 259 15.41 -11.66 0.00
C LYS A 259 15.06 -12.36 1.31
N ALA A 260 13.79 -12.72 1.51
CA ALA A 260 13.35 -13.47 2.66
C ALA A 260 13.99 -14.86 2.73
N LYS A 261 14.03 -15.63 1.62
CA LYS A 261 14.71 -16.94 1.62
C LYS A 261 16.22 -16.84 1.81
N GLU A 262 16.83 -15.72 1.43
CA GLU A 262 18.26 -15.47 1.66
C GLU A 262 18.54 -15.19 3.14
N ALA A 263 17.64 -14.46 3.81
CA ALA A 263 17.73 -14.15 5.24
C ALA A 263 17.25 -15.30 6.15
N VAL A 264 16.25 -16.05 5.71
CA VAL A 264 15.57 -17.13 6.46
C VAL A 264 15.34 -18.33 5.52
N PRO A 265 16.35 -19.20 5.33
CA PRO A 265 16.29 -20.30 4.36
C PRO A 265 15.12 -21.27 4.54
N GLU A 266 14.61 -21.42 5.76
CA GLU A 266 13.46 -22.24 6.11
C GLU A 266 12.17 -21.77 5.40
N LEU A 267 12.09 -20.49 5.04
CA LEU A 267 10.96 -19.91 4.30
C LEU A 267 11.06 -20.13 2.78
N SER A 268 12.07 -20.83 2.28
CA SER A 268 12.29 -21.09 0.85
C SER A 268 11.06 -21.69 0.13
N SER A 269 10.33 -22.58 0.79
CA SER A 269 9.10 -23.19 0.25
C SER A 269 7.99 -22.18 -0.06
N LEU A 270 7.95 -21.03 0.64
CA LEU A 270 6.98 -19.96 0.34
C LEU A 270 7.21 -19.38 -1.06
N HIS A 271 8.48 -19.24 -1.47
CA HIS A 271 8.81 -18.77 -2.82
C HIS A 271 8.36 -19.76 -3.89
N GLU A 272 8.53 -21.06 -3.66
CA GLU A 272 8.11 -22.12 -4.59
C GLU A 272 6.59 -22.15 -4.73
N GLU A 273 5.88 -22.08 -3.61
CA GLU A 273 4.43 -22.04 -3.58
C GLU A 273 3.87 -20.79 -4.25
N TYR A 274 4.44 -19.63 -3.97
CA TYR A 274 4.00 -18.38 -4.60
C TYR A 274 4.26 -18.38 -6.12
N PHE A 275 5.34 -19.01 -6.57
CA PHE A 275 5.59 -19.22 -8.00
C PHE A 275 4.53 -20.13 -8.64
N ARG A 276 4.14 -21.21 -7.95
CA ARG A 276 3.02 -22.07 -8.39
C ARG A 276 1.72 -21.28 -8.49
N MET A 277 1.41 -20.46 -7.48
CA MET A 277 0.23 -19.60 -7.48
C MET A 277 0.23 -18.61 -8.64
N MET A 278 1.37 -17.95 -8.91
CA MET A 278 1.49 -17.03 -10.05
C MET A 278 1.18 -17.73 -11.38
N LYS A 279 1.66 -18.96 -11.60
CA LYS A 279 1.32 -19.74 -12.80
C LYS A 279 -0.14 -20.13 -12.92
N GLN A 280 -0.85 -20.28 -11.80
CA GLN A 280 -2.29 -20.46 -11.82
C GLN A 280 -3.01 -19.13 -12.09
N SER A 281 -2.53 -18.04 -11.48
CA SER A 281 -3.03 -16.68 -11.68
C SER A 281 -2.93 -16.23 -13.14
N GLU A 282 -1.83 -16.51 -13.84
CA GLU A 282 -1.67 -16.19 -15.28
C GLU A 282 -2.84 -16.76 -16.11
N LYS A 283 -3.28 -18.00 -15.84
CA LYS A 283 -4.39 -18.65 -16.54
C LYS A 283 -5.75 -18.07 -16.16
N ILE A 284 -5.92 -17.70 -14.88
CA ILE A 284 -7.16 -17.07 -14.41
C ILE A 284 -7.28 -15.68 -15.03
N ILE A 285 -6.22 -14.88 -15.04
CA ILE A 285 -6.17 -13.55 -15.68
C ILE A 285 -6.44 -13.65 -17.18
N GLU A 286 -5.85 -14.61 -17.89
CA GLU A 286 -6.15 -14.85 -19.31
C GLU A 286 -7.64 -15.18 -19.53
N THR A 287 -8.21 -16.01 -18.66
CA THR A 287 -9.64 -16.35 -18.74
C THR A 287 -10.52 -15.13 -18.46
N LEU A 288 -10.22 -14.36 -17.40
CA LEU A 288 -10.89 -13.12 -17.06
C LEU A 288 -10.81 -12.12 -18.22
N GLN A 289 -9.67 -11.97 -18.87
CA GLN A 289 -9.51 -11.11 -20.04
C GLN A 289 -10.45 -11.52 -21.19
N ASN A 290 -10.55 -12.82 -21.46
CA ASN A 290 -11.39 -13.36 -22.54
C ASN A 290 -12.90 -13.21 -22.29
N ILE A 291 -13.33 -13.11 -21.03
CA ILE A 291 -14.74 -12.94 -20.65
C ILE A 291 -15.10 -11.51 -20.23
N GLU A 292 -14.22 -10.54 -20.48
CA GLU A 292 -14.37 -9.13 -20.07
C GLU A 292 -14.53 -8.97 -18.55
N GLY A 293 -13.74 -9.73 -17.78
CA GLY A 293 -13.61 -9.65 -16.33
C GLY A 293 -12.23 -9.18 -15.84
N ASN A 294 -11.37 -8.70 -16.74
CA ASN A 294 -10.07 -8.11 -16.39
C ASN A 294 -10.16 -6.57 -16.46
N PHE A 295 -9.06 -5.87 -16.76
CA PHE A 295 -9.06 -4.43 -17.07
C PHE A 295 -10.00 -4.01 -18.21
N ASN A 296 -10.42 -4.95 -19.06
CA ASN A 296 -11.39 -4.71 -20.13
C ASN A 296 -12.86 -4.87 -19.70
N VAL A 297 -13.15 -4.96 -18.40
CA VAL A 297 -14.51 -5.08 -17.90
C VAL A 297 -15.40 -3.91 -18.34
N THR A 298 -16.67 -4.22 -18.59
CA THR A 298 -17.69 -3.24 -18.93
C THR A 298 -18.88 -3.39 -17.99
N LEU A 299 -19.64 -2.30 -17.78
CA LEU A 299 -20.87 -2.38 -16.98
C LEU A 299 -21.86 -3.39 -17.57
N SER A 300 -21.94 -3.50 -18.91
CA SER A 300 -22.81 -4.47 -19.58
C SER A 300 -22.41 -5.92 -19.29
N ALA A 301 -21.11 -6.21 -19.17
CA ALA A 301 -20.62 -7.53 -18.74
C ALA A 301 -21.06 -7.87 -17.31
N LEU A 302 -21.00 -6.88 -16.41
CA LEU A 302 -21.37 -7.03 -15.00
C LEU A 302 -22.89 -7.07 -14.78
N GLN A 303 -23.68 -6.53 -15.70
CA GLN A 303 -25.14 -6.57 -15.67
C GLN A 303 -25.72 -7.86 -16.25
N ASP A 304 -25.04 -8.46 -17.22
CA ASP A 304 -25.47 -9.73 -17.80
C ASP A 304 -25.26 -10.91 -16.84
N ASN A 305 -26.33 -11.65 -16.56
CA ASN A 305 -26.34 -12.74 -15.58
C ASN A 305 -25.34 -13.85 -15.89
N GLU A 306 -25.23 -14.27 -17.16
CA GLU A 306 -24.34 -15.38 -17.53
C GLU A 306 -22.88 -14.94 -17.47
N ARG A 307 -22.60 -13.73 -17.95
CA ARG A 307 -21.24 -13.17 -17.99
C ARG A 307 -20.71 -12.86 -16.60
N ARG A 308 -21.50 -12.20 -15.75
CA ARG A 308 -21.07 -11.90 -14.38
C ARG A 308 -20.89 -13.15 -13.53
N ALA A 309 -21.71 -14.19 -13.74
CA ALA A 309 -21.53 -15.49 -13.08
C ALA A 309 -20.23 -16.18 -13.54
N ALA A 310 -19.87 -16.07 -14.83
CA ALA A 310 -18.60 -16.58 -15.33
C ALA A 310 -17.40 -15.84 -14.70
N ILE A 311 -17.47 -14.50 -14.58
CA ILE A 311 -16.45 -13.69 -13.91
C ILE A 311 -16.31 -14.10 -12.44
N ALA A 312 -17.41 -14.15 -11.69
CA ALA A 312 -17.43 -14.54 -10.28
C ALA A 312 -16.82 -15.94 -10.06
N LYS A 313 -17.14 -16.90 -10.94
CA LYS A 313 -16.57 -18.25 -10.89
C LYS A 313 -15.04 -18.27 -11.04
N GLU A 314 -14.48 -17.44 -11.93
CA GLU A 314 -13.04 -17.35 -12.10
C GLU A 314 -12.36 -16.69 -10.89
N LEU A 315 -12.94 -15.62 -10.35
CA LEU A 315 -12.45 -14.95 -9.14
C LEU A 315 -12.40 -15.88 -7.93
N ARG A 316 -13.41 -16.73 -7.74
CA ARG A 316 -13.46 -17.71 -6.63
C ARG A 316 -12.30 -18.72 -6.65
N LYS A 317 -11.62 -18.92 -7.78
CA LYS A 317 -10.47 -19.84 -7.87
C LYS A 317 -9.26 -19.36 -7.07
N TYR A 318 -9.12 -18.05 -6.82
CA TYR A 318 -8.05 -17.52 -5.98
C TYR A 318 -8.22 -17.89 -4.52
N SER A 319 -9.45 -18.04 -4.04
CA SER A 319 -9.73 -18.32 -2.64
C SER A 319 -9.02 -19.57 -2.10
N PRO A 320 -9.18 -20.78 -2.69
CA PRO A 320 -8.44 -21.95 -2.23
C PRO A 320 -6.93 -21.83 -2.44
N MET A 321 -6.45 -21.08 -3.44
CA MET A 321 -5.01 -20.84 -3.62
C MET A 321 -4.41 -20.09 -2.42
N TYR A 322 -5.10 -19.05 -1.95
CA TYR A 322 -4.66 -18.28 -0.79
C TYR A 322 -4.86 -19.05 0.53
N GLU A 323 -5.85 -19.92 0.64
CA GLU A 323 -6.02 -20.80 1.81
C GLU A 323 -4.87 -21.81 1.92
N ASP A 324 -4.41 -22.36 0.80
CA ASP A 324 -3.25 -23.26 0.79
C ASP A 324 -1.96 -22.52 1.14
N PHE A 325 -1.80 -21.28 0.64
CA PHE A 325 -0.67 -20.43 0.99
C PHE A 325 -0.67 -20.05 2.48
N GLU A 326 -1.82 -19.67 3.03
CA GLU A 326 -1.97 -19.36 4.46
C GLU A 326 -1.58 -20.56 5.34
N LYS A 327 -2.03 -21.77 5.00
CA LYS A 327 -1.66 -23.00 5.73
C LYS A 327 -0.16 -23.24 5.68
N LEU A 328 0.45 -23.17 4.49
CA LEU A 328 1.90 -23.33 4.35
C LEU A 328 2.65 -22.28 5.16
N LEU A 329 2.16 -21.04 5.17
CA LEU A 329 2.75 -19.95 5.92
C LEU A 329 2.73 -20.24 7.43
N GLN A 330 1.59 -20.67 7.97
CA GLN A 330 1.45 -21.07 9.38
C GLN A 330 2.34 -22.26 9.73
N GLU A 331 2.43 -23.26 8.86
CA GLU A 331 3.32 -24.42 9.04
C GLU A 331 4.79 -23.98 9.11
N LYS A 332 5.23 -23.13 8.18
CA LYS A 332 6.62 -22.67 8.11
C LYS A 332 6.99 -21.75 9.25
N LEU A 333 6.07 -20.89 9.70
CA LEU A 333 6.28 -20.03 10.85
C LEU A 333 6.37 -20.80 12.17
N ALA A 334 5.77 -21.99 12.27
CA ALA A 334 5.91 -22.85 13.44
C ALA A 334 7.28 -23.57 13.51
N GLU A 335 8.02 -23.63 12.40
CA GLU A 335 9.34 -24.27 12.31
C GLU A 335 10.51 -23.30 12.64
N VAL A 336 10.26 -21.98 12.66
CA VAL A 336 11.27 -20.91 12.73
C VAL A 336 11.09 -19.98 13.91
#